data_AF-A0A7J2KFN9-F1
#
_entry.id   AF-A0A7J2KFN9-F1
#
_cell.length_a   1.000
_cell.length_b   1.000
_cell.length_c   1.000
_cell.angle_alpha   90.00
_cell.angle_beta   90.00
_cell.angle_gamma   90.00
#
_symmetry.space_group_name_H-M   'P 1'
#
loop_
_entity.id
_entity.type
_entity.pdbx_description
1 polymer ?
#
loop_
_entity_poly.entity_id
_entity_poly.type
_entity_poly.pdbx_seq_one_letter_code
_entity_poly.pdbx_strand_id
1 'polypeptide(L)'
;QRSYENVFNREKDADEIKRKIISELSKGIFHPIDREDLIRLTLTLDDVAAYIKAAGRRLLITEPMNIPKDIFNVMKTMVAKAKDATELIKNAVMELYENPRKALEIANDIEKIEEEVDDIRIRGLEETLKWCQTVDIVSCMTVKETIDSLENAVDKCEDVADVIRSIALLTL
;
A
#
# COMPACT_ATOMS: atom_id res chain seq x y z
N GLN A 1 17.27 7.76 9.33
CA GLN A 1 18.04 6.50 9.20
C GLN A 1 17.40 5.34 9.98
N ARG A 2 17.39 5.37 11.33
CA ARG A 2 16.78 4.31 12.17
C ARG A 2 15.33 3.94 11.83
N SER A 3 14.47 4.93 11.55
CA SER A 3 13.07 4.65 11.17
C SER A 3 12.95 3.92 9.83
N TYR A 4 13.82 4.24 8.87
CA TYR A 4 13.84 3.56 7.58
C TYR A 4 14.35 2.12 7.71
N GLU A 5 15.37 1.88 8.53
CA GLU A 5 15.85 0.51 8.81
C GLU A 5 14.72 -0.38 9.35
N ASN A 6 13.84 0.17 10.20
CA ASN A 6 12.66 -0.56 10.67
C ASN A 6 11.71 -0.91 9.50
N VAL A 7 11.40 0.05 8.62
CA VAL A 7 10.55 -0.20 7.44
C VAL A 7 11.18 -1.24 6.52
N PHE A 8 12.48 -1.13 6.26
CA PHE A 8 13.24 -2.09 5.45
C PHE A 8 13.17 -3.51 6.02
N ASN A 9 13.40 -3.66 7.33
CA ASN A 9 13.33 -4.96 7.98
C ASN A 9 11.91 -5.54 7.95
N ARG A 10 10.86 -4.71 8.12
CA ARG A 10 9.46 -5.16 8.02
C ARG A 10 9.09 -5.63 6.62
N GLU A 11 9.55 -4.95 5.58
CA GLU A 11 9.32 -5.40 4.20
C GLU A 11 10.09 -6.70 3.90
N LYS A 12 11.30 -6.85 4.44
CA LYS A 12 12.04 -8.11 4.34
C LYS A 12 11.29 -9.27 5.04
N ASP A 13 10.74 -9.02 6.23
CA ASP A 13 9.92 -10.01 6.94
C ASP A 13 8.70 -10.42 6.08
N ALA A 14 8.05 -9.46 5.41
CA ALA A 14 6.92 -9.70 4.52
C ALA A 14 7.32 -10.54 3.29
N ASP A 15 8.44 -10.22 2.63
CA ASP A 15 8.97 -10.98 1.49
C ASP A 15 9.31 -12.44 1.89
N GLU A 16 9.85 -12.65 3.10
CA GLU A 16 10.06 -14.00 3.64
C GLU A 16 8.75 -14.77 3.87
N ILE A 17 7.71 -14.10 4.36
CA ILE A 17 6.37 -14.70 4.52
C ILE A 17 5.76 -15.06 3.16
N LYS A 18 5.83 -14.16 2.18
CA LYS A 18 5.40 -14.43 0.79
C LYS A 18 6.06 -15.70 0.24
N ARG A 19 7.39 -15.80 0.34
CA ARG A 19 8.13 -16.98 -0.14
C ARG A 19 7.68 -18.27 0.55
N LYS A 20 7.41 -18.22 1.86
CA LYS A 20 6.89 -19.36 2.62
C LYS A 20 5.51 -19.76 2.12
N ILE A 21 4.58 -18.81 1.96
CA ILE A 21 3.23 -19.09 1.45
C ILE A 21 3.30 -19.74 0.07
N ILE A 22 4.06 -19.16 -0.87
CA ILE A 22 4.22 -19.71 -2.23
C ILE A 22 4.83 -21.12 -2.20
N SER A 23 5.85 -21.35 -1.35
CA SER A 23 6.44 -22.68 -1.14
C SER A 23 5.39 -23.70 -0.66
N GLU A 24 4.54 -23.34 0.29
CA GLU A 24 3.51 -24.27 0.80
C GLU A 24 2.42 -24.54 -0.23
N LEU A 25 2.00 -23.53 -0.98
CA LEU A 25 1.06 -23.69 -2.10
C LEU A 25 1.58 -24.64 -3.20
N SER A 26 2.90 -24.76 -3.35
CA SER A 26 3.53 -25.68 -4.32
C SER A 26 3.50 -27.15 -3.91
N LYS A 27 3.37 -27.45 -2.60
CA LYS A 27 3.42 -28.81 -2.04
C LYS A 27 2.03 -29.37 -1.76
N GLY A 28 1.05 -28.51 -1.52
CA GLY A 28 -0.30 -28.91 -1.11
C GLY A 28 -1.21 -29.35 -2.27
N ILE A 29 -2.18 -30.21 -1.94
CA ILE A 29 -3.29 -30.58 -2.82
C ILE A 29 -4.36 -29.50 -2.68
N PHE A 30 -4.14 -28.36 -3.35
CA PHE A 30 -5.14 -27.31 -3.50
C PHE A 30 -5.87 -27.48 -4.82
N HIS A 31 -7.15 -27.10 -4.87
CA HIS A 31 -7.82 -26.94 -6.14
C HIS A 31 -7.08 -25.85 -6.96
N PRO A 32 -6.89 -26.01 -8.28
CA PRO A 32 -6.12 -25.05 -9.08
C PRO A 32 -6.59 -23.60 -8.95
N ILE A 33 -7.91 -23.38 -8.87
CA ILE A 33 -8.52 -22.06 -8.71
C ILE A 33 -8.11 -21.43 -7.38
N ASP A 34 -8.32 -22.13 -6.25
CA ASP A 34 -7.94 -21.65 -4.92
C ASP A 34 -6.44 -21.35 -4.83
N ARG A 35 -5.60 -22.16 -5.50
CA ARG A 35 -4.15 -21.91 -5.55
C ARG A 35 -3.83 -20.60 -6.27
N GLU A 36 -4.45 -20.38 -7.43
CA GLU A 36 -4.25 -19.15 -8.21
C GLU A 36 -4.67 -17.91 -7.42
N ASP A 37 -5.84 -17.96 -6.76
CA ASP A 37 -6.35 -16.87 -5.94
C ASP A 37 -5.45 -16.54 -4.74
N LEU A 38 -4.97 -17.57 -4.02
CA LEU A 38 -4.05 -17.38 -2.89
C LEU A 38 -2.68 -16.83 -3.34
N ILE A 39 -2.17 -17.28 -4.49
CA ILE A 39 -0.95 -16.70 -5.08
C ILE A 39 -1.18 -15.23 -5.41
N ARG A 40 -2.28 -14.91 -6.12
CA ARG A 40 -2.62 -13.54 -6.50
C ARG A 40 -2.72 -12.64 -5.26
N LEU A 41 -3.49 -13.05 -4.25
CA LEU A 41 -3.64 -12.30 -2.99
C LEU A 41 -2.28 -12.05 -2.31
N THR A 42 -1.43 -13.07 -2.25
CA THR A 42 -0.11 -12.97 -1.60
C THR A 42 0.83 -12.01 -2.33
N LEU A 43 0.84 -12.05 -3.66
CA LEU A 43 1.70 -11.16 -4.47
C LEU A 43 1.23 -9.70 -4.37
N THR A 44 -0.07 -9.45 -4.47
CA THR A 44 -0.62 -8.08 -4.38
C THR A 44 -0.41 -7.47 -2.98
N LEU A 45 -0.53 -8.28 -1.91
CA LEU A 45 -0.24 -7.82 -0.54
C LEU A 45 1.23 -7.40 -0.35
N ASP A 46 2.17 -8.05 -1.02
CA ASP A 46 3.60 -7.73 -0.94
C ASP A 46 3.91 -6.37 -1.56
N ASP A 47 3.22 -6.02 -2.65
CA ASP A 47 3.40 -4.74 -3.33
C ASP A 47 3.08 -3.54 -2.41
N VAL A 48 2.09 -3.66 -1.53
CA VAL A 48 1.77 -2.62 -0.53
C VAL A 48 3.01 -2.31 0.34
N ALA A 49 3.66 -3.35 0.88
CA ALA A 49 4.87 -3.19 1.69
C ALA A 49 6.04 -2.64 0.86
N ALA A 50 6.17 -3.07 -0.40
CA ALA A 50 7.20 -2.61 -1.31
C ALA A 50 7.11 -1.11 -1.59
N TYR A 51 5.91 -0.58 -1.85
CA TYR A 51 5.70 0.85 -2.10
C TYR A 51 5.92 1.72 -0.84
N ILE A 52 5.50 1.26 0.34
CA ILE A 52 5.82 1.95 1.61
C ILE A 52 7.34 2.01 1.85
N LYS A 53 8.06 0.91 1.59
CA LYS A 53 9.53 0.91 1.63
C LYS A 53 10.12 1.88 0.61
N ALA A 54 9.58 1.93 -0.59
CA ALA A 54 10.05 2.82 -1.65
C ALA A 54 9.86 4.30 -1.27
N ALA A 55 8.71 4.67 -0.71
CA ALA A 55 8.47 6.02 -0.18
C ALA A 55 9.47 6.38 0.94
N GLY A 56 9.65 5.48 1.92
CA GLY A 56 10.61 5.69 3.00
C GLY A 56 12.07 5.82 2.53
N ARG A 57 12.44 5.10 1.46
CA ARG A 57 13.80 5.16 0.89
C ARG A 57 14.04 6.50 0.19
N ARG A 58 13.04 7.02 -0.54
CA ARG A 58 13.11 8.32 -1.22
C ARG A 58 13.29 9.46 -0.22
N LEU A 59 12.57 9.42 0.90
CA LEU A 59 12.75 10.38 2.00
C LEU A 59 14.13 10.31 2.67
N LEU A 60 14.84 9.17 2.58
CA LEU A 60 16.17 9.03 3.17
C LEU A 60 17.27 9.63 2.30
N ILE A 61 17.15 9.50 0.97
CA ILE A 61 18.13 10.05 0.02
C ILE A 61 17.97 11.54 -0.18
N THR A 62 16.81 12.09 0.20
CA THR A 62 16.70 13.52 0.30
C THR A 62 17.43 13.99 1.53
N GLU A 63 18.54 14.72 1.29
CA GLU A 63 19.19 15.57 2.30
C GLU A 63 18.13 16.35 3.08
N PRO A 64 18.40 16.85 4.31
CA PRO A 64 17.40 17.57 5.09
C PRO A 64 16.78 18.74 4.30
N MET A 65 15.69 18.43 3.59
CA MET A 65 14.94 19.35 2.79
C MET A 65 14.07 20.12 3.76
N ASN A 66 14.04 21.44 3.60
CA ASN A 66 13.03 22.27 4.22
C ASN A 66 11.69 22.05 3.50
N ILE A 67 11.19 20.80 3.51
CA ILE A 67 9.90 20.43 2.92
C ILE A 67 8.85 21.31 3.60
N PRO A 68 8.07 22.08 2.83
CA PRO A 68 6.98 22.86 3.37
C PRO A 68 6.06 22.03 4.25
N LYS A 69 5.61 22.62 5.35
CA LYS A 69 4.77 21.94 6.35
C LYS A 69 3.50 21.34 5.72
N ASP A 70 2.93 21.99 4.73
CA ASP A 70 1.70 21.53 4.07
C ASP A 70 1.94 20.25 3.25
N ILE A 71 3.04 20.16 2.51
CA ILE A 71 3.45 18.95 1.80
C ILE A 71 3.75 17.82 2.79
N PHE A 72 4.43 18.12 3.89
CA PHE A 72 4.70 17.13 4.94
C PHE A 72 3.40 16.60 5.57
N ASN A 73 2.42 17.47 5.81
CA ASN A 73 1.11 17.08 6.34
C ASN A 73 0.34 16.20 5.35
N VAL A 74 0.42 16.47 4.05
CA VAL A 74 -0.15 15.62 3.01
C VAL A 74 0.44 14.21 3.09
N MET A 75 1.77 14.06 3.04
CA MET A 75 2.42 12.76 3.15
C MET A 75 2.05 12.03 4.45
N LYS A 76 2.00 12.74 5.58
CA LYS A 76 1.59 12.17 6.87
C LYS A 76 0.15 11.64 6.84
N THR A 77 -0.74 12.34 6.15
CA THR A 77 -2.14 11.94 6.00
C THR A 77 -2.26 10.69 5.12
N MET A 78 -1.53 10.65 4.00
CA MET A 78 -1.50 9.48 3.12
C MET A 78 -0.96 8.23 3.85
N VAL A 79 0.08 8.37 4.68
CA VAL A 79 0.60 7.26 5.51
C VAL A 79 -0.44 6.77 6.51
N ALA A 80 -1.22 7.67 7.12
CA ALA A 80 -2.28 7.27 8.04
C ALA A 80 -3.40 6.51 7.30
N LYS A 81 -3.80 6.98 6.12
CA LYS A 81 -4.79 6.31 5.26
C LYS A 81 -4.32 4.94 4.78
N ALA A 82 -3.06 4.81 4.38
CA ALA A 82 -2.46 3.51 4.04
C ALA A 82 -2.53 2.53 5.23
N LYS A 83 -2.23 3.01 6.45
CA LYS A 83 -2.39 2.18 7.66
C LYS A 83 -3.84 1.74 7.85
N ASP A 84 -4.80 2.66 7.76
CA ASP A 84 -6.22 2.35 7.93
C ASP A 84 -6.70 1.31 6.88
N ALA A 85 -6.29 1.48 5.61
CA ALA A 85 -6.57 0.51 4.54
C ALA A 85 -5.97 -0.89 4.85
N THR A 86 -4.72 -0.96 5.32
CA THR A 86 -4.11 -2.25 5.69
C THR A 86 -4.80 -2.94 6.88
N GLU A 87 -5.35 -2.17 7.82
CA GLU A 87 -6.16 -2.72 8.93
C GLU A 87 -7.48 -3.30 8.41
N LEU A 88 -8.13 -2.63 7.46
CA LEU A 88 -9.32 -3.15 6.78
C LEU A 88 -9.01 -4.41 5.97
N ILE A 89 -7.91 -4.44 5.22
CA ILE A 89 -7.46 -5.63 4.48
C ILE A 89 -7.34 -6.83 5.40
N LYS A 90 -6.67 -6.67 6.55
CA LYS A 90 -6.54 -7.73 7.54
C LYS A 90 -7.92 -8.26 7.96
N ASN A 91 -8.86 -7.37 8.25
CA ASN A 91 -10.22 -7.76 8.64
C ASN A 91 -10.95 -8.47 7.50
N ALA A 92 -10.84 -7.97 6.26
CA ALA A 92 -11.47 -8.57 5.09
C ALA A 92 -10.94 -9.99 4.81
N VAL A 93 -9.63 -10.22 4.95
CA VAL A 93 -9.04 -11.56 4.83
C VAL A 93 -9.56 -12.52 5.90
N MET A 94 -9.79 -12.06 7.13
CA MET A 94 -10.40 -12.89 8.18
C MET A 94 -11.87 -13.22 7.88
N GLU A 95 -12.63 -12.24 7.36
CA GLU A 95 -14.04 -12.40 7.01
C GLU A 95 -14.26 -13.27 5.77
N LEU A 96 -13.26 -13.48 4.90
CA LEU A 96 -13.38 -14.38 3.75
C LEU A 96 -13.82 -15.80 4.14
N TYR A 97 -13.42 -16.28 5.32
CA TYR A 97 -13.81 -17.60 5.82
C TYR A 97 -15.12 -17.57 6.62
N GLU A 98 -15.34 -16.53 7.43
CA GLU A 98 -16.46 -16.45 8.37
C GLU A 98 -17.74 -15.88 7.72
N ASN A 99 -17.61 -14.81 6.95
CA ASN A 99 -18.72 -14.11 6.31
C ASN A 99 -18.25 -13.38 5.03
N PRO A 100 -18.27 -14.06 3.87
CA PRO A 100 -17.83 -13.48 2.60
C PRO A 100 -18.57 -12.20 2.21
N ARG A 101 -19.83 -12.03 2.63
CA ARG A 101 -20.57 -10.76 2.41
C ARG A 101 -19.96 -9.61 3.20
N LYS A 102 -19.48 -9.86 4.42
CA LYS A 102 -18.79 -8.86 5.23
C LYS A 102 -17.44 -8.48 4.61
N ALA A 103 -16.71 -9.45 4.04
CA ALA A 103 -15.49 -9.18 3.29
C ALA A 103 -15.74 -8.23 2.11
N LEU A 104 -16.86 -8.41 1.37
CA LEU A 104 -17.27 -7.48 0.30
C LEU A 104 -17.56 -6.06 0.81
N GLU A 105 -18.23 -5.92 1.95
CA GLU A 105 -18.48 -4.60 2.56
C GLU A 105 -17.16 -3.90 2.91
N ILE A 106 -16.22 -4.63 3.51
CA ILE A 106 -14.92 -4.07 3.88
C ILE A 106 -14.10 -3.71 2.63
N ALA A 107 -14.19 -4.49 1.55
CA ALA A 107 -13.55 -4.16 0.28
C ALA A 107 -14.03 -2.80 -0.27
N ASN A 108 -15.34 -2.53 -0.20
CA ASN A 108 -15.89 -1.22 -0.59
C ASN A 108 -15.39 -0.07 0.31
N ASP A 109 -15.10 -0.34 1.59
CA ASP A 109 -14.56 0.68 2.50
C ASP A 109 -13.07 0.97 2.22
N ILE A 110 -12.32 -0.01 1.70
CA ILE A 110 -10.93 0.19 1.23
C ILE A 110 -10.91 1.07 -0.02
N GLU A 111 -11.80 0.80 -0.98
CA GLU A 111 -11.96 1.59 -2.22
C GLU A 111 -12.23 3.07 -1.90
N LYS A 112 -13.10 3.37 -0.94
CA LYS A 112 -13.33 4.77 -0.49
C LYS A 112 -12.08 5.43 0.09
N ILE A 113 -11.19 4.67 0.74
CA ILE A 113 -9.93 5.22 1.27
C ILE A 113 -8.98 5.55 0.12
N GLU A 114 -8.95 4.71 -0.93
CA GLU A 114 -8.18 4.97 -2.15
C GLU A 114 -8.66 6.26 -2.82
N GLU A 115 -9.96 6.40 -3.07
CA GLU A 115 -10.54 7.61 -3.69
C GLU A 115 -10.18 8.88 -2.91
N GLU A 116 -10.27 8.83 -1.57
CA GLU A 116 -9.87 9.94 -0.71
C GLU A 116 -8.36 10.26 -0.79
N VAL A 117 -7.51 9.23 -0.91
CA VAL A 117 -6.05 9.40 -1.03
C VAL A 117 -5.68 9.97 -2.38
N ASP A 118 -6.42 9.63 -3.42
CA ASP A 118 -6.20 10.16 -4.76
C ASP A 118 -6.48 11.68 -4.81
N ASP A 119 -7.56 12.13 -4.16
CA ASP A 119 -7.85 13.56 -3.93
C ASP A 119 -6.77 14.26 -3.07
N ILE A 120 -6.26 13.58 -2.04
CA ILE A 120 -5.15 14.09 -1.21
C ILE A 120 -3.88 14.22 -2.05
N ARG A 121 -3.60 13.27 -2.94
CA ARG A 121 -2.44 13.27 -3.83
C ARG A 121 -2.46 14.47 -4.75
N ILE A 122 -3.59 14.76 -5.41
CA ILE A 122 -3.70 15.93 -6.30
C ILE A 122 -3.34 17.22 -5.56
N ARG A 123 -3.89 17.44 -4.36
CA ARG A 123 -3.53 18.60 -3.51
C ARG A 123 -2.03 18.61 -3.14
N GLY A 124 -1.47 17.44 -2.81
CA GLY A 124 -0.05 17.30 -2.55
C GLY A 124 0.83 17.67 -3.73
N LEU A 125 0.43 17.26 -4.94
CA LEU A 125 1.13 17.58 -6.18
C LEU A 125 1.03 19.08 -6.50
N GLU A 126 -0.12 19.72 -6.31
CA GLU A 126 -0.28 21.16 -6.49
C GLU A 126 0.69 21.96 -5.59
N GLU A 127 0.75 21.64 -4.30
CA GLU A 127 1.67 22.29 -3.37
C GLU A 127 3.14 21.99 -3.69
N THR A 128 3.43 20.75 -4.10
CA THR A 128 4.77 20.36 -4.53
C THR A 128 5.22 21.14 -5.75
N LEU A 129 4.38 21.30 -6.77
CA LEU A 129 4.72 22.04 -7.98
C LEU A 129 4.97 23.53 -7.71
N LYS A 130 4.23 24.15 -6.78
CA LYS A 130 4.52 25.53 -6.33
C LYS A 130 5.89 25.59 -5.66
N TRP A 131 6.18 24.64 -4.77
CA TRP A 131 7.46 24.58 -4.07
C TRP A 131 8.64 24.32 -5.02
N CYS A 132 8.45 23.54 -6.08
CA CYS A 132 9.44 23.29 -7.13
C CYS A 132 9.96 24.56 -7.81
N GLN A 133 9.23 25.67 -7.76
CA GLN A 133 9.71 26.97 -8.27
C GLN A 133 10.76 27.62 -7.36
N THR A 134 10.93 27.11 -6.14
CA THR A 134 11.76 27.72 -5.08
C THR A 134 12.89 26.82 -4.58
N VAL A 135 13.00 25.60 -5.11
CA VAL A 135 13.97 24.57 -4.70
C VAL A 135 14.63 23.94 -5.92
N ASP A 136 15.74 23.23 -5.73
CA ASP A 136 16.39 22.48 -6.80
C ASP A 136 15.50 21.32 -7.31
N ILE A 137 15.75 20.91 -8.55
CA ILE A 137 14.94 19.90 -9.22
C ILE A 137 15.05 18.51 -8.57
N VAL A 138 16.19 18.19 -7.93
CA VAL A 138 16.39 16.89 -7.28
C VAL A 138 15.48 16.78 -6.06
N SER A 139 15.43 17.83 -5.25
CA SER A 139 14.52 17.96 -4.10
C SER A 139 13.05 17.88 -4.53
N CYS A 140 12.67 18.69 -5.53
CA CYS A 140 11.33 18.69 -6.11
C CYS A 140 10.88 17.29 -6.58
N MET A 141 11.71 16.64 -7.41
CA MET A 141 11.41 15.32 -7.98
C MET A 141 11.28 14.26 -6.89
N THR A 142 12.17 14.27 -5.90
CA THR A 142 12.15 13.26 -4.84
C THR A 142 10.90 13.35 -3.97
N VAL A 143 10.43 14.57 -3.67
CA VAL A 143 9.16 14.77 -2.93
C VAL A 143 7.98 14.30 -3.76
N LYS A 144 7.90 14.68 -5.04
CA LYS A 144 6.83 14.22 -5.93
C LYS A 144 6.78 12.70 -6.03
N GLU A 145 7.92 12.05 -6.25
CA GLU A 145 7.98 10.58 -6.31
C GLU A 145 7.65 9.90 -4.96
N THR A 146 7.93 10.56 -3.85
CA THR A 146 7.53 10.08 -2.52
C THR A 146 6.01 10.09 -2.39
N ILE A 147 5.36 11.20 -2.79
CA ILE A 147 3.89 11.32 -2.80
C ILE A 147 3.28 10.24 -3.70
N ASP A 148 3.79 10.05 -4.92
CA ASP A 148 3.30 8.98 -5.79
C ASP A 148 3.44 7.61 -5.15
N SER A 149 4.57 7.33 -4.49
CA SER A 149 4.78 6.01 -3.86
C SER A 149 3.87 5.76 -2.67
N LEU A 150 3.45 6.81 -1.99
CA LEU A 150 2.45 6.69 -0.92
C LEU A 150 1.06 6.40 -1.48
N GLU A 151 0.68 7.02 -2.61
CA GLU A 151 -0.57 6.68 -3.28
C GLU A 151 -0.51 5.28 -3.89
N ASN A 152 0.57 4.89 -4.57
CA ASN A 152 0.71 3.54 -5.10
C ASN A 152 0.59 2.46 -4.01
N ALA A 153 0.99 2.77 -2.77
CA ALA A 153 0.76 1.85 -1.65
C ALA A 153 -0.73 1.68 -1.30
N VAL A 154 -1.53 2.73 -1.44
CA VAL A 154 -2.98 2.72 -1.20
C VAL A 154 -3.74 2.15 -2.39
N ASP A 155 -3.35 2.47 -3.61
CA ASP A 155 -3.83 1.83 -4.85
C ASP A 155 -3.62 0.30 -4.78
N LYS A 156 -2.46 -0.17 -4.32
CA LYS A 156 -2.26 -1.61 -4.09
C LYS A 156 -3.15 -2.17 -2.97
N CYS A 157 -3.63 -1.34 -2.03
CA CYS A 157 -4.62 -1.80 -1.07
C CYS A 157 -5.99 -2.03 -1.74
N GLU A 158 -6.39 -1.19 -2.69
CA GLU A 158 -7.57 -1.39 -3.53
C GLU A 158 -7.43 -2.66 -4.37
N ASP A 159 -6.29 -2.87 -5.04
CA ASP A 159 -6.02 -4.11 -5.79
C ASP A 159 -6.20 -5.35 -4.90
N VAL A 160 -5.73 -5.30 -3.65
CA VAL A 160 -5.94 -6.39 -2.68
C VAL A 160 -7.44 -6.55 -2.37
N ALA A 161 -8.17 -5.45 -2.19
CA ALA A 161 -9.62 -5.47 -1.97
C ALA A 161 -10.37 -6.12 -3.16
N ASP A 162 -9.93 -5.87 -4.39
CA ASP A 162 -10.48 -6.50 -5.59
C ASP A 162 -10.19 -8.00 -5.67
N VAL A 163 -8.99 -8.43 -5.28
CA VAL A 163 -8.69 -9.85 -5.17
C VAL A 163 -9.58 -10.51 -4.11
N ILE A 164 -9.78 -9.87 -2.96
CA ILE A 164 -10.68 -10.34 -1.91
C ILE A 164 -12.13 -10.41 -2.42
N ARG A 165 -12.58 -9.40 -3.15
CA ARG A 165 -13.91 -9.34 -3.76
C ARG A 165 -14.13 -10.51 -4.72
N SER A 166 -13.15 -10.80 -5.57
CA SER A 166 -13.18 -11.95 -6.47
C SER A 166 -13.29 -13.28 -5.71
N ILE A 167 -12.50 -13.46 -4.65
CA ILE A 167 -12.53 -14.69 -3.84
C ILE A 167 -13.89 -14.83 -3.13
N ALA A 168 -14.38 -13.76 -2.50
CA ALA A 168 -15.65 -13.76 -1.79
C ALA A 168 -16.82 -14.18 -2.70
N LEU A 169 -16.86 -13.67 -3.94
CA LEU A 169 -17.90 -14.02 -4.92
C LEU A 169 -17.89 -15.50 -5.32
N LEU A 170 -16.74 -16.19 -5.30
CA LEU A 170 -16.66 -17.63 -5.56
C LEU A 170 -17.22 -18.47 -4.41
N THR A 171 -17.28 -17.91 -3.21
CA THR A 171 -17.70 -18.59 -1.97
C THR A 171 -19.14 -18.31 -1.54
N LEU A 172 -19.84 -17.40 -2.24
CA LEU A 172 -21.24 -17.04 -2.00
C LEU A 172 -22.22 -17.96 -2.72
#